data_AF-A0A955DRB4-F1
#
_entry.id   AF-A0A955DRB4-F1
#
_cell.length_a   1.000
_cell.length_b   1.000
_cell.length_c   1.000
_cell.angle_alpha   90.00
_cell.angle_beta   90.00
_cell.angle_gamma   90.00
#
_symmetry.space_group_name_H-M   'P 1'
#
loop_
_entity.id
_entity.type
_entity.pdbx_description
1 polymer ?
#
loop_
_entity_poly.entity_id
_entity_poly.type
_entity_poly.pdbx_seq_one_letter_code
_entity_poly.pdbx_strand_id
1 'polypeptide(L)'
;DMVVAVPFHVDNIADASLWSDEGIAPVEYTMSIDGPFTVDGQVFDVESSSSNLHDVMLVASETGHLEATLTIVSDCPERPVLEILVTAEVRAVCDPDLNGDGELDIFDVFTYLALFEASDAQADWNGDTIVDVFDVLAFLGDLQSGC
;
A
#
# COMPACT_ATOMS: atom_id res chain seq x y z
N ASP A 1 -9.55 0.40 2.23
CA ASP A 1 -8.36 -0.16 2.88
C ASP A 1 -7.10 0.61 2.50
N MET A 2 -6.34 1.06 3.48
CA MET A 2 -5.11 1.87 3.32
C MET A 2 -3.89 0.98 3.11
N VAL A 3 -3.85 0.31 1.96
CA VAL A 3 -2.84 -0.70 1.65
C VAL A 3 -1.91 -0.19 0.58
N VAL A 4 -0.60 -0.20 0.84
CA VAL A 4 0.44 0.12 -0.13
C VAL A 4 1.32 -1.11 -0.29
N ALA A 5 1.45 -1.61 -1.53
CA ALA A 5 2.43 -2.63 -1.86
C ALA A 5 3.77 -1.96 -2.19
N VAL A 6 4.82 -2.33 -1.47
CA VAL A 6 6.18 -1.85 -1.69
C VAL A 6 7.03 -3.01 -2.21
N PRO A 7 7.54 -2.94 -3.45
CA PRO A 7 8.40 -3.98 -3.99
C PRO A 7 9.80 -3.87 -3.38
N PHE A 8 10.32 -4.97 -2.88
CA PHE A 8 11.68 -5.10 -2.37
C PHE A 8 12.45 -6.12 -3.20
N HIS A 9 13.62 -5.71 -3.69
CA HIS A 9 14.56 -6.60 -4.35
C HIS A 9 15.62 -7.04 -3.33
N VAL A 10 15.78 -8.34 -3.15
CA VAL A 10 16.82 -8.92 -2.30
C VAL A 10 17.74 -9.77 -3.15
N ASP A 11 19.01 -9.36 -3.19
CA ASP A 11 20.07 -10.02 -3.93
C ASP A 11 20.96 -10.80 -2.96
N ASN A 12 21.03 -12.13 -3.12
CA ASN A 12 22.04 -12.98 -2.49
C ASN A 12 23.20 -13.24 -3.48
N ILE A 13 23.71 -12.16 -4.06
CA ILE A 13 24.85 -12.19 -4.99
C ILE A 13 26.10 -11.85 -4.17
N ALA A 14 26.56 -12.80 -3.36
CA ALA A 14 27.76 -12.60 -2.53
C ALA A 14 29.05 -12.57 -3.39
N ASP A 15 30.08 -11.88 -2.88
CA ASP A 15 31.43 -11.96 -3.44
C ASP A 15 32.08 -13.27 -3.01
N ALA A 16 32.12 -14.25 -3.93
CA ALA A 16 32.69 -15.57 -3.70
C ALA A 16 34.18 -15.57 -3.28
N SER A 17 34.87 -14.42 -3.33
CA SER A 17 36.26 -14.28 -2.85
C SER A 17 36.39 -14.01 -1.34
N LEU A 18 35.30 -13.70 -0.65
CA LEU A 18 35.27 -13.39 0.79
C LEU A 18 34.85 -14.57 1.69
N TRP A 19 34.50 -15.73 1.11
CA TRP A 19 33.92 -16.87 1.83
C TRP A 19 34.81 -18.14 1.73
N SER A 20 34.81 -18.96 2.79
CA SER A 20 35.60 -20.20 2.91
C SER A 20 35.05 -21.36 2.07
N ASP A 21 35.74 -22.53 2.09
CA ASP A 21 35.55 -23.72 1.23
C ASP A 21 34.11 -24.33 1.10
N GLU A 22 33.09 -23.76 1.74
CA GLU A 22 31.70 -24.26 1.81
C GLU A 22 30.70 -23.51 0.91
N GLY A 23 31.10 -22.41 0.25
CA GLY A 23 30.25 -21.68 -0.70
C GLY A 23 29.33 -20.61 -0.09
N ILE A 24 28.37 -20.11 -0.88
CA ILE A 24 27.41 -19.08 -0.46
C ILE A 24 26.21 -19.78 0.20
N ALA A 25 25.89 -19.44 1.44
CA ALA A 25 24.68 -19.94 2.11
C ALA A 25 23.43 -19.20 1.62
N PRO A 26 22.22 -19.80 1.71
CA PRO A 26 20.97 -19.06 1.61
C PRO A 26 20.94 -17.93 2.65
N VAL A 27 20.27 -16.82 2.32
CA VAL A 27 20.04 -15.72 3.27
C VAL A 27 18.61 -15.83 3.78
N GLU A 28 18.45 -15.93 5.10
CA GLU A 28 17.17 -15.80 5.78
C GLU A 28 17.02 -14.39 6.31
N TYR A 29 15.85 -13.78 6.11
CA TYR A 29 15.56 -12.49 6.68
C TYR A 29 14.10 -12.31 7.10
N THR A 30 13.90 -11.36 8.01
CA THR A 30 12.60 -10.96 8.55
C THR A 30 12.44 -9.46 8.44
N MET A 31 11.20 -8.99 8.37
CA MET A 31 10.87 -7.57 8.32
C MET A 31 9.97 -7.19 9.49
N SER A 32 10.24 -6.03 10.09
CA SER A 32 9.38 -5.39 11.07
C SER A 32 9.33 -3.90 10.80
N ILE A 33 8.16 -3.29 10.96
CA ILE A 33 7.98 -1.84 10.83
C ILE A 33 7.31 -1.31 12.09
N ASP A 34 7.87 -0.24 12.65
CA ASP A 34 7.31 0.47 13.80
C ASP A 34 6.49 1.68 13.33
N GLY A 35 5.60 2.20 14.19
CA GLY A 35 4.83 3.41 13.90
C GLY A 35 3.49 3.12 13.23
N PRO A 36 3.00 3.99 12.31
CA PRO A 36 1.63 3.93 11.82
C PRO A 36 1.41 2.90 10.71
N PHE A 37 2.40 2.04 10.44
CA PHE A 37 2.28 0.95 9.49
C PHE A 37 2.35 -0.39 10.19
N THR A 38 1.74 -1.38 9.56
CA THR A 38 1.96 -2.80 9.84
C THR A 38 2.46 -3.47 8.58
N VAL A 39 3.30 -4.48 8.73
CA VAL A 39 3.83 -5.30 7.65
C VAL A 39 3.41 -6.74 7.87
N ASP A 40 3.06 -7.46 6.80
CA ASP A 40 2.86 -8.90 6.93
C ASP A 40 4.22 -9.56 7.25
N GLY A 41 4.37 -9.96 8.51
CA GLY A 41 5.62 -10.50 9.03
C GLY A 41 5.85 -11.90 8.50
N GLN A 42 6.59 -12.01 7.40
CA GLN A 42 7.04 -13.28 6.84
C GLN A 42 8.55 -13.45 7.01
N VAL A 43 8.97 -14.69 7.23
CA VAL A 43 10.36 -15.11 7.06
C VAL A 43 10.54 -15.39 5.58
N PHE A 44 11.55 -14.79 4.97
CA PHE A 44 11.87 -14.97 3.56
C PHE A 44 13.25 -15.63 3.43
N ASP A 45 13.39 -16.47 2.42
CA ASP A 45 14.64 -17.11 2.04
C ASP A 45 15.06 -16.70 0.61
N VAL A 46 16.36 -16.45 0.45
CA VAL A 46 16.97 -16.25 -0.87
C VAL A 46 18.10 -17.26 -1.03
N GLU A 47 17.90 -18.20 -1.95
CA GLU A 47 18.87 -19.22 -2.32
C GLU A 47 20.24 -18.63 -2.70
N SER A 48 21.28 -19.45 -2.52
CA SER A 48 22.66 -19.06 -2.80
C SER A 48 22.85 -18.56 -4.24
N SER A 49 23.49 -17.40 -4.43
CA SER A 49 23.74 -16.81 -5.75
C SER A 49 22.46 -16.52 -6.56
N SER A 50 21.33 -16.28 -5.86
CA SER A 50 20.05 -15.92 -6.47
C SER A 50 19.65 -14.50 -6.12
N SER A 51 18.64 -13.98 -6.84
CA SER A 51 17.88 -12.81 -6.45
C SER A 51 16.41 -13.20 -6.28
N ASN A 52 15.72 -12.51 -5.40
CA ASN A 52 14.28 -12.66 -5.21
C ASN A 52 13.62 -11.28 -5.12
N LEU A 53 12.43 -11.17 -5.71
CA LEU A 53 11.61 -9.97 -5.64
C LEU A 53 10.42 -10.28 -4.73
N HIS A 54 10.30 -9.52 -3.65
CA HIS A 54 9.23 -9.66 -2.69
C HIS A 54 8.33 -8.42 -2.75
N ASP A 55 7.05 -8.64 -3.01
CA ASP A 55 6.04 -7.62 -2.83
C ASP A 55 5.58 -7.64 -1.37
N VAL A 56 5.94 -6.61 -0.62
CA VAL A 56 5.61 -6.50 0.80
C VAL A 56 4.47 -5.52 0.96
N MET A 57 3.42 -5.96 1.65
CA MET A 57 2.23 -5.16 1.88
C MET A 57 2.37 -4.38 3.20
N LEU A 58 2.34 -3.06 3.09
CA LEU A 58 2.25 -2.15 4.24
C LEU A 58 0.80 -1.68 4.39
N VAL A 59 0.29 -1.79 5.61
CA VAL A 59 -1.06 -1.34 5.96
C VAL A 59 -0.95 -0.20 6.95
N ALA A 60 -1.44 0.98 6.58
CA ALA A 60 -1.43 2.15 7.45
C ALA A 60 -2.61 2.13 8.45
N SER A 61 -2.38 2.60 9.67
CA SER A 61 -3.40 2.71 10.73
C SER A 61 -4.05 4.10 10.81
N GLU A 62 -3.52 5.09 10.11
CA GLU A 62 -3.99 6.48 10.12
C GLU A 62 -3.77 7.17 8.77
N THR A 63 -4.33 8.37 8.60
CA THR A 63 -4.18 9.23 7.42
C THR A 63 -3.07 10.26 7.60
N GLY A 64 -2.66 10.87 6.49
CA GLY A 64 -1.74 11.98 6.41
C GLY A 64 -0.36 11.58 5.89
N HIS A 65 0.59 12.49 6.09
CA HIS A 65 2.00 12.25 5.82
C HIS A 65 2.57 11.38 6.94
N LEU A 66 2.86 10.12 6.62
CA LEU A 66 3.35 9.13 7.57
C LEU A 66 4.80 8.77 7.27
N GLU A 67 5.58 8.65 8.34
CA GLU A 67 6.96 8.20 8.30
C GLU A 67 7.18 7.05 9.28
N ALA A 68 7.91 6.03 8.85
CA ALA A 68 8.27 4.89 9.68
C ALA A 68 9.62 4.31 9.26
N THR A 69 10.25 3.56 10.17
CA THR A 69 11.45 2.79 9.86
C THR A 69 11.09 1.33 9.69
N LEU A 70 11.30 0.82 8.48
CA LEU A 70 11.28 -0.61 8.19
C LEU A 70 12.66 -1.19 8.54
N THR A 71 12.67 -2.14 9.45
CA THR A 71 13.87 -2.88 9.85
C THR A 71 13.83 -4.27 9.23
N ILE A 72 14.87 -4.58 8.46
CA ILE A 72 15.11 -5.91 7.90
C ILE A 72 16.26 -6.53 8.67
N VAL A 73 16.00 -7.66 9.33
CA VAL A 73 17.03 -8.43 10.06
C VAL A 73 17.33 -9.69 9.27
N SER A 74 18.60 -9.91 8.92
CA SER A 74 19.05 -11.08 8.19
C SER A 74 20.18 -11.82 8.92
N ASP A 75 20.42 -13.06 8.51
CA ASP A 75 21.56 -13.87 8.95
C ASP A 75 22.87 -13.54 8.20
N CYS A 76 22.86 -12.57 7.27
CA CYS A 76 24.04 -12.14 6.56
C CYS A 76 25.03 -11.42 7.52
N PRO A 77 26.26 -11.96 7.72
CA PRO A 77 27.21 -11.39 8.67
C PRO A 77 27.75 -10.02 8.24
N GLU A 78 27.73 -9.72 6.94
CA GLU A 78 28.18 -8.44 6.40
C GLU A 78 27.16 -7.32 6.61
N ARG A 79 25.87 -7.68 6.60
CA ARG A 79 24.73 -6.76 6.70
C ARG A 79 23.56 -7.40 7.48
N PRO A 80 23.73 -7.60 8.80
CA PRO A 80 22.73 -8.32 9.60
C PRO A 80 21.46 -7.48 9.82
N VAL A 81 21.54 -6.16 9.68
CA VAL A 81 20.40 -5.24 9.83
C VAL A 81 20.44 -4.18 8.72
N LEU A 82 19.28 -3.94 8.10
CA LEU A 82 19.05 -2.84 7.17
C LEU A 82 17.84 -2.03 7.66
N GLU A 83 18.00 -0.72 7.77
CA GLU A 83 16.94 0.22 8.14
C GLU A 83 16.59 1.09 6.94
N ILE A 84 15.29 1.16 6.62
CA ILE A 84 14.76 1.92 5.48
C ILE A 84 13.72 2.90 6.02
N LEU A 85 13.89 4.19 5.72
CA LEU A 85 12.85 5.18 5.97
C LEU A 85 11.74 5.00 4.92
N VAL A 86 10.55 4.67 5.38
CA VAL A 86 9.33 4.61 4.58
C VAL A 86 8.57 5.91 4.80
N THR A 87 8.22 6.59 3.71
CA THR A 87 7.35 7.76 3.73
C THR A 87 6.16 7.52 2.81
N ALA A 88 4.95 7.86 3.27
CA ALA A 88 3.74 7.73 2.46
C ALA A 88 2.73 8.85 2.77
N GLU A 89 2.00 9.24 1.74
CA GLU A 89 0.78 10.05 1.89
C GLU A 89 -0.42 9.11 1.89
N VAL A 90 -1.02 8.89 3.06
CA VAL A 90 -2.14 7.98 3.22
C VAL A 90 -3.42 8.80 3.33
N ARG A 91 -4.35 8.63 2.40
CA ARG A 91 -5.64 9.33 2.45
C ARG A 91 -6.73 8.37 2.92
N ALA A 92 -7.70 8.90 3.66
CA ALA A 92 -8.90 8.14 3.98
C ALA A 92 -9.56 7.78 2.65
N VAL A 93 -10.19 6.61 2.59
CA VAL A 93 -11.14 6.37 1.51
C VAL A 93 -12.25 7.40 1.70
N CYS A 94 -12.36 8.30 0.74
CA CYS A 94 -13.41 9.29 0.71
C CYS A 94 -14.30 8.93 -0.45
N ASP A 95 -15.36 8.19 -0.17
CA ASP A 95 -16.28 7.73 -1.21
C ASP A 95 -16.74 8.87 -2.15
N PRO A 96 -17.10 10.08 -1.65
CA PRO A 96 -17.50 11.16 -2.56
C PRO A 96 -16.37 11.83 -3.36
N ASP A 97 -15.09 11.53 -3.11
CA ASP A 97 -13.94 11.97 -3.94
C ASP A 97 -13.80 11.02 -5.15
N LEU A 98 -14.59 11.27 -6.18
CA LEU A 98 -14.71 10.39 -7.33
C LEU A 98 -13.60 10.58 -8.36
N ASN A 99 -12.94 11.74 -8.34
CA ASN A 99 -11.82 11.99 -9.24
C ASN A 99 -10.46 11.59 -8.62
N GLY A 100 -10.42 11.34 -7.30
CA GLY A 100 -9.28 10.87 -6.55
C GLY A 100 -8.20 11.93 -6.30
N ASP A 101 -8.53 13.22 -6.43
CA ASP A 101 -7.57 14.31 -6.27
C ASP A 101 -7.42 14.77 -4.81
N GLY A 102 -8.30 14.31 -3.92
CA GLY A 102 -8.30 14.57 -2.48
C GLY A 102 -9.05 15.82 -2.05
N GLU A 103 -9.69 16.54 -2.97
CA GLU A 103 -10.53 17.70 -2.66
C GLU A 103 -11.99 17.37 -3.00
N LEU A 104 -12.91 17.63 -2.07
CA LEU A 104 -14.33 17.47 -2.33
C LEU A 104 -14.89 18.73 -2.97
N ASP A 105 -15.04 18.73 -4.29
CA ASP A 105 -15.48 19.90 -5.03
C ASP A 105 -16.45 19.60 -6.20
N ILE A 106 -16.61 20.56 -7.10
CA ILE A 106 -17.54 20.44 -8.23
C ILE A 106 -17.10 19.40 -9.27
N PHE A 107 -15.82 19.05 -9.32
CA PHE A 107 -15.29 18.05 -10.25
C PHE A 107 -15.73 16.63 -9.85
N ASP A 108 -15.91 16.35 -8.56
CA ASP A 108 -16.54 15.09 -8.11
C ASP A 108 -18.00 15.02 -8.53
N VAL A 109 -18.73 16.13 -8.40
CA VAL A 109 -20.12 16.22 -8.86
C VAL A 109 -20.21 15.99 -10.37
N PHE A 110 -19.29 16.55 -11.16
CA PHE A 110 -19.26 16.29 -12.61
C PHE A 110 -18.95 14.83 -12.93
N THR A 111 -18.07 14.20 -12.16
CA THR A 111 -17.76 12.78 -12.32
C THR A 111 -18.98 11.92 -11.99
N TYR A 112 -19.65 12.21 -10.87
CA TYR A 112 -20.89 11.54 -10.47
C TYR A 112 -22.00 11.70 -11.53
N LEU A 113 -22.23 12.92 -12.04
CA LEU A 113 -23.26 13.17 -13.04
C LEU A 113 -23.01 12.40 -14.35
N ALA A 114 -21.75 12.20 -14.73
CA ALA A 114 -21.40 11.38 -15.88
C ALA A 114 -21.73 9.89 -15.65
N LEU A 115 -21.46 9.36 -14.45
CA LEU A 115 -21.86 8.00 -14.05
C LEU A 115 -23.38 7.85 -14.02
N PHE A 116 -24.09 8.84 -13.47
CA PHE A 116 -25.54 8.88 -13.39
C PHE A 116 -26.21 8.89 -14.78
N GLU A 117 -25.72 9.73 -15.70
CA GLU A 117 -26.21 9.78 -17.08
C GLU A 117 -25.98 8.46 -17.83
N ALA A 118 -24.87 7.78 -17.53
CA ALA A 118 -24.57 6.46 -18.09
C ALA A 118 -25.35 5.31 -17.42
N SER A 119 -26.10 5.57 -16.34
CA SER A 119 -26.69 4.55 -15.46
C SER A 119 -25.65 3.49 -15.03
N ASP A 120 -24.44 3.95 -14.71
CA ASP A 120 -23.36 3.09 -14.23
C ASP A 120 -23.69 2.56 -12.82
N ALA A 121 -23.27 1.33 -12.51
CA ALA A 121 -23.50 0.73 -11.20
C ALA A 121 -22.82 1.51 -10.05
N GLN A 122 -21.79 2.30 -10.34
CA GLN A 122 -21.18 3.21 -9.36
C GLN A 122 -22.07 4.40 -9.00
N ALA A 123 -23.07 4.74 -9.82
CA ALA A 123 -24.02 5.80 -9.51
C ALA A 123 -25.15 5.37 -8.57
N ASP A 124 -25.29 4.06 -8.29
CA ASP A 124 -26.19 3.49 -7.27
C ASP A 124 -25.59 3.70 -5.88
N TRP A 125 -25.69 4.94 -5.40
CA TRP A 125 -25.06 5.40 -4.18
C TRP A 125 -25.76 4.87 -2.93
N ASN A 126 -27.06 4.62 -3.02
CA ASN A 126 -27.84 4.10 -1.89
C ASN A 126 -27.85 2.55 -1.84
N GLY A 127 -27.38 1.90 -2.91
CA GLY A 127 -27.18 0.45 -2.99
C GLY A 127 -28.47 -0.36 -3.19
N ASP A 128 -29.53 0.25 -3.72
CA ASP A 128 -30.81 -0.42 -3.97
C ASP A 128 -30.93 -1.04 -5.36
N THR A 129 -29.85 -1.01 -6.15
CA THR A 129 -29.72 -1.52 -7.52
C THR A 129 -30.46 -0.72 -8.59
N ILE A 130 -30.99 0.47 -8.24
CA ILE A 130 -31.71 1.35 -9.16
C ILE A 130 -31.05 2.73 -9.13
N VAL A 131 -30.40 3.11 -10.23
CA VAL A 131 -29.85 4.46 -10.38
C VAL A 131 -31.00 5.46 -10.60
N ASP A 132 -31.32 6.25 -9.57
CA ASP A 132 -32.34 7.29 -9.62
C ASP A 132 -32.02 8.53 -8.75
N VAL A 133 -32.97 9.45 -8.63
CA VAL A 133 -32.75 10.72 -7.91
C VAL A 133 -32.38 10.53 -6.43
N PHE A 134 -32.74 9.40 -5.82
CA PHE A 134 -32.39 9.10 -4.44
C PHE A 134 -30.88 8.88 -4.27
N ASP A 135 -30.19 8.36 -5.30
CA ASP A 135 -28.73 8.27 -5.29
C ASP A 135 -28.06 9.63 -5.35
N VAL A 136 -28.60 10.54 -6.16
CA VAL A 136 -28.09 11.92 -6.24
C VAL A 136 -28.18 12.59 -4.87
N LEU A 137 -29.28 12.37 -4.14
CA LEU A 137 -29.46 12.91 -2.80
C LEU A 137 -28.53 12.25 -1.78
N ALA A 138 -28.28 10.95 -1.90
CA ALA A 138 -27.34 10.23 -1.05
C ALA A 138 -25.90 10.72 -1.28
N PHE A 139 -25.46 10.80 -2.54
CA PHE A 139 -24.15 11.34 -2.90
C PHE A 139 -23.94 12.76 -2.40
N LEU A 140 -24.91 13.67 -2.60
CA LEU A 140 -24.80 15.04 -2.09
C LEU A 140 -24.80 15.11 -0.55
N GLY A 141 -25.47 14.17 0.12
CA GLY A 141 -25.42 14.02 1.57
C GLY A 141 -24.03 13.64 2.07
N ASP A 142 -23.38 12.70 1.39
CA ASP A 142 -22.02 12.28 1.72
C ASP A 142 -20.99 13.35 1.37
N LEU A 143 -21.11 13.99 0.20
CA LEU A 143 -20.27 15.12 -0.21
C LEU A 143 -20.33 16.28 0.80
N GLN A 144 -21.52 16.56 1.36
CA GLN A 144 -21.69 17.59 2.39
C GLN A 144 -21.13 17.15 3.76
N SER A 145 -21.19 15.84 4.06
CA SER A 145 -20.67 15.28 5.31
C SER A 145 -19.15 15.18 5.30
N GLY A 146 -18.55 15.12 4.11
CA GLY A 146 -17.11 15.06 3.90
C GLY A 146 -16.56 13.63 3.94
N CYS A 147 -15.24 13.56 4.15
CA CYS A 147 -14.51 12.38 4.58
C CYS A 147 -14.32 12.46 6.12
#